data_AF-A0A6P5XU11-F1
#
_entry.id   AF-A0A6P5XU11-F1
#
_cell.length_a   1.000
_cell.length_b   1.000
_cell.length_c   1.000
_cell.angle_alpha   90.00
_cell.angle_beta   90.00
_cell.angle_gamma   90.00
#
_symmetry.space_group_name_H-M   'P 1'
#
loop_
_entity.id
_entity.type
_entity.pdbx_description
1 polymer ?
#
loop_
_entity_poly.entity_id
_entity_poly.type
_entity_poly.pdbx_seq_one_letter_code
_entity_poly.pdbx_strand_id
1 'polypeptide(L)'
;MEGLPTTTQAERRWRSKNLQTSKPSLVMAFFSCVAWLYVAGRLWQDAENRTLLSNLLKKNIEQRPKVLTVEDKLMVLGCKDLERRIVEVEMDLTLAKSQGYLKHQLRQSESSSEQKLLAVIGVYTGFGSHLKRNTFRGSWMPKGDALKKLEERGVVIRFVIGRSANRGDSLDRNIDEENRKTKDFLILEGHEEAQEELPKKVKLFFSTAVQNWDAEFYIKVDDNIDIDLEGLIGLLERRRGQDSAYIGCMKSGEVVAEDASLKTYAHDDISVGSWIMGVQATYIDDNRLCCSSIRQDKVCSEA
;
A
#
# COMPACT_ATOMS: atom_id res chain seq x y z
N MET A 1 -71.20 -12.22 114.72
CA MET A 1 -71.76 -13.52 114.33
C MET A 1 -71.16 -13.87 112.97
N GLU A 2 -70.13 -14.71 112.90
CA GLU A 2 -70.21 -16.19 113.07
C GLU A 2 -70.96 -16.83 111.88
N GLY A 3 -70.36 -17.72 111.09
CA GLY A 3 -68.97 -18.22 111.15
C GLY A 3 -68.59 -19.06 109.92
N LEU A 4 -67.34 -19.53 109.88
CA LEU A 4 -66.91 -20.67 109.07
C LEU A 4 -67.44 -21.99 109.72
N PRO A 5 -67.50 -23.16 109.03
CA PRO A 5 -66.47 -23.71 108.13
C PRO A 5 -67.07 -24.29 106.80
N THR A 6 -66.41 -25.07 105.91
CA THR A 6 -65.13 -25.83 105.95
C THR A 6 -64.52 -26.03 104.53
N THR A 7 -63.37 -26.68 104.48
CA THR A 7 -62.67 -27.40 103.38
C THR A 7 -63.55 -28.05 102.28
N THR A 8 -63.11 -28.17 101.02
CA THR A 8 -61.93 -28.96 100.60
C THR A 8 -61.12 -28.41 99.41
N GLN A 9 -59.82 -28.69 99.43
CA GLN A 9 -58.93 -28.51 98.27
C GLN A 9 -59.20 -29.55 97.18
N ALA A 10 -59.04 -29.15 95.92
CA ALA A 10 -58.75 -30.06 94.82
C ALA A 10 -57.77 -29.40 93.85
N GLU A 11 -56.49 -29.79 93.90
CA GLU A 11 -55.50 -29.36 92.91
C GLU A 11 -55.94 -29.75 91.50
N ARG A 12 -55.88 -28.80 90.55
CA ARG A 12 -55.96 -29.09 89.12
C ARG A 12 -54.78 -28.50 88.35
N ARG A 13 -53.63 -29.13 88.59
CA ARG A 13 -52.70 -29.65 87.58
C ARG A 13 -52.80 -29.00 86.19
N TRP A 14 -51.74 -28.33 85.79
CA TRP A 14 -51.58 -27.73 84.45
C TRP A 14 -51.95 -28.73 83.35
N ARG A 15 -52.98 -28.41 82.56
CA ARG A 15 -53.27 -29.10 81.30
C ARG A 15 -52.63 -28.32 80.17
N SER A 16 -51.61 -28.89 79.53
CA SER A 16 -51.16 -28.39 78.23
C SER A 16 -52.34 -28.44 77.26
N LYS A 17 -52.52 -27.37 76.48
CA LYS A 17 -53.50 -27.37 75.39
C LYS A 17 -52.92 -28.22 74.27
N ASN A 18 -53.31 -29.49 74.21
CA ASN A 18 -53.05 -30.32 73.02
C ASN A 18 -53.73 -29.67 71.82
N LEU A 19 -52.91 -29.16 70.90
CA LEU A 19 -53.38 -28.55 69.67
C LEU A 19 -53.89 -29.67 68.76
N GLN A 20 -55.21 -29.87 68.69
CA GLN A 20 -55.80 -30.76 67.69
C GLN A 20 -55.63 -30.12 66.31
N THR A 21 -54.53 -30.45 65.63
CA THR A 21 -54.32 -30.13 64.24
C THR A 21 -55.35 -30.88 63.41
N SER A 22 -56.36 -30.16 62.91
CA SER A 22 -57.28 -30.72 61.93
C SER A 22 -56.48 -31.15 60.70
N LYS A 23 -56.82 -32.30 60.10
CA LYS A 23 -56.17 -32.82 58.89
C LYS A 23 -55.92 -31.75 57.79
N PRO A 24 -56.86 -30.82 57.47
CA PRO A 24 -56.58 -29.76 56.51
C PRO A 24 -55.49 -28.76 56.93
N SER A 25 -55.25 -28.54 58.23
CA SER A 25 -54.18 -27.65 58.71
C SER A 25 -52.77 -28.18 58.35
N LEU A 26 -52.56 -29.50 58.48
CA LEU A 26 -51.32 -30.15 58.07
C LEU A 26 -51.12 -30.12 56.54
N VAL A 27 -52.21 -30.28 55.77
CA VAL A 27 -52.17 -30.19 54.31
C VAL A 27 -51.84 -28.77 53.84
N MET A 28 -52.43 -27.73 54.46
CA MET A 28 -52.10 -26.33 54.16
C MET A 28 -50.65 -25.97 54.55
N ALA A 29 -50.16 -26.47 55.69
CA ALA A 29 -48.77 -26.30 56.10
C ALA A 29 -47.79 -26.97 55.11
N PHE A 30 -48.13 -28.17 54.61
CA PHE A 30 -47.35 -28.86 53.58
C PHE A 30 -47.29 -28.05 52.27
N PHE A 31 -48.43 -27.57 51.76
CA PHE A 31 -48.44 -26.73 50.55
C PHE A 31 -47.69 -25.40 50.74
N SER A 32 -47.78 -24.78 51.92
CA SER A 32 -46.99 -23.59 52.26
C SER A 32 -45.48 -23.87 52.24
N CYS A 33 -45.05 -25.01 52.77
CA CYS A 33 -43.66 -25.46 52.74
C CYS A 33 -43.16 -25.71 51.31
N VAL A 34 -43.96 -26.41 50.48
CA VAL A 34 -43.63 -26.65 49.07
C VAL A 34 -43.56 -25.34 48.28
N ALA A 35 -44.48 -24.39 48.53
CA ALA A 35 -44.45 -23.06 47.92
C ALA A 35 -43.20 -22.26 48.33
N TRP A 36 -42.79 -22.33 49.62
CA TRP A 36 -41.55 -21.73 50.11
C TRP A 36 -40.31 -22.31 49.43
N LEU A 37 -40.22 -23.64 49.34
CA LEU A 37 -39.10 -24.32 48.65
C LEU A 37 -39.07 -23.98 47.16
N TYR A 38 -40.23 -23.88 46.50
CA TYR A 38 -40.33 -23.46 45.11
C TYR A 38 -39.85 -22.01 44.92
N VAL A 39 -40.33 -21.06 45.74
CA VAL A 39 -39.91 -19.65 45.66
C VAL A 39 -38.42 -19.50 45.95
N ALA A 40 -37.90 -20.17 46.98
CA ALA A 40 -36.48 -20.18 47.31
C ALA A 40 -35.63 -20.74 46.15
N GLY A 41 -36.06 -21.86 45.54
CA GLY A 41 -35.38 -22.43 44.37
C GLY A 41 -35.41 -21.52 43.14
N ARG A 42 -36.53 -20.82 42.89
CA ARG A 42 -36.64 -19.83 41.79
C ARG A 42 -35.76 -18.60 42.03
N LEU A 43 -35.66 -18.12 43.28
CA LEU A 43 -34.75 -17.02 43.64
C LEU A 43 -33.28 -17.42 43.54
N TRP A 44 -32.93 -18.64 43.91
CA TRP A 44 -31.57 -19.19 43.74
C TRP A 44 -31.17 -19.27 42.26
N GLN A 45 -32.04 -19.83 41.41
CA GLN A 45 -31.83 -19.87 39.96
C GLN A 45 -31.69 -18.48 39.33
N ASP A 46 -32.45 -17.49 39.80
CA ASP A 46 -32.31 -16.11 39.29
C ASP A 46 -30.98 -15.48 39.72
N ALA A 47 -30.48 -15.77 40.92
CA ALA A 47 -29.16 -15.32 41.38
C ALA A 47 -28.02 -15.95 40.56
N GLU A 48 -28.07 -17.25 40.27
CA GLU A 48 -27.11 -17.93 39.39
C GLU A 48 -27.16 -17.35 37.97
N ASN A 49 -28.35 -17.16 37.40
CA ASN A 49 -28.53 -16.55 36.08
C ASN A 49 -27.98 -15.12 36.02
N ARG A 50 -28.24 -14.27 37.03
CA ARG A 50 -27.65 -12.92 37.10
C ARG A 50 -26.13 -12.96 37.15
N THR A 51 -25.56 -13.91 37.89
CA THR A 51 -24.10 -14.09 37.98
C THR A 51 -23.52 -14.53 36.62
N LEU A 52 -24.14 -15.51 35.96
CA LEU A 52 -23.79 -15.95 34.61
C LEU A 52 -23.88 -14.81 33.59
N LEU A 53 -25.00 -14.06 33.57
CA LEU A 53 -25.17 -12.89 32.70
C LEU A 53 -24.11 -11.83 32.98
N SER A 54 -23.79 -11.51 34.24
CA SER A 54 -22.74 -10.53 34.56
C SER A 54 -21.35 -10.96 34.05
N ASN A 55 -21.03 -12.25 34.13
CA ASN A 55 -19.77 -12.81 33.61
C ASN A 55 -19.73 -12.77 32.08
N LEU A 56 -20.84 -13.12 31.41
CA LEU A 56 -20.97 -13.01 29.95
C LEU A 56 -20.89 -11.56 29.47
N LEU A 57 -21.51 -10.62 30.20
CA LEU A 57 -21.50 -9.19 29.87
C LEU A 57 -20.10 -8.60 30.07
N LYS A 58 -19.39 -8.95 31.15
CA LYS A 58 -17.98 -8.59 31.36
C LYS A 58 -17.09 -9.15 30.24
N LYS A 59 -17.23 -10.44 29.90
CA LYS A 59 -16.49 -11.06 28.81
C LYS A 59 -16.79 -10.40 27.45
N ASN A 60 -18.04 -10.00 27.20
CA ASN A 60 -18.42 -9.28 26.00
C ASN A 60 -17.81 -7.87 25.94
N ILE A 61 -17.74 -7.15 27.07
CA ILE A 61 -17.06 -5.86 27.17
C ILE A 61 -15.55 -6.01 26.89
N GLU A 62 -14.90 -7.01 27.46
CA GLU A 62 -13.47 -7.32 27.22
C GLU A 62 -13.20 -7.76 25.76
N GLN A 63 -14.20 -8.35 25.09
CA GLN A 63 -14.13 -8.78 23.68
C GLN A 63 -14.67 -7.75 22.68
N ARG A 64 -15.23 -6.61 23.11
CA ARG A 64 -15.61 -5.56 22.16
C ARG A 64 -14.35 -5.05 21.46
N PRO A 65 -14.34 -4.90 20.13
CA PRO A 65 -13.28 -4.16 19.47
C PRO A 65 -13.26 -2.76 20.09
N LYS A 66 -12.11 -2.36 20.65
CA LYS A 66 -11.92 -0.98 21.11
C LYS A 66 -12.30 -0.07 19.94
N VAL A 67 -13.07 0.98 20.22
CA VAL A 67 -13.32 2.02 19.23
C VAL A 67 -11.99 2.72 18.99
N LEU A 68 -11.24 2.23 18.00
CA LEU A 68 -9.95 2.77 17.60
C LEU A 68 -10.16 4.24 17.28
N THR A 69 -9.48 5.10 18.02
CA THR A 69 -9.50 6.54 17.76
C THR A 69 -8.92 6.80 16.37
N VAL A 70 -9.16 8.00 15.82
CA VAL A 70 -8.52 8.38 14.55
C VAL A 70 -7.00 8.26 14.66
N GLU A 71 -6.43 8.63 15.82
CA GLU A 71 -5.02 8.49 16.16
C GLU A 71 -4.54 7.02 16.15
N ASP A 72 -5.31 6.09 16.72
CA ASP A 72 -4.97 4.65 16.71
C ASP A 72 -5.03 4.09 15.28
N LYS A 73 -6.00 4.52 14.47
CA LYS A 73 -6.09 4.13 13.05
C LYS A 73 -4.93 4.69 12.24
N LEU A 74 -4.54 5.95 12.46
CA LEU A 74 -3.38 6.57 11.81
C LEU A 74 -2.07 5.91 12.25
N MET A 75 -1.95 5.45 13.50
CA MET A 75 -0.83 4.58 13.91
C MET A 75 -0.83 3.24 13.17
N VAL A 76 -1.97 2.54 13.13
CA VAL A 76 -2.10 1.21 12.49
C VAL A 76 -1.83 1.28 10.98
N LEU A 77 -2.21 2.37 10.32
CA LEU A 77 -1.93 2.63 8.91
C LEU A 77 -0.52 3.20 8.64
N GLY A 78 0.29 3.44 9.67
CA GLY A 78 1.63 4.04 9.54
C GLY A 78 1.62 5.53 9.17
N CYS A 79 0.46 6.18 9.20
CA CYS A 79 0.24 7.57 8.78
C CYS A 79 0.61 8.62 9.83
N LYS A 80 0.96 8.23 11.07
CA LYS A 80 1.19 9.20 12.16
C LYS A 80 2.30 10.22 11.89
N ASP A 81 3.40 9.80 11.27
CA ASP A 81 4.48 10.72 10.85
C ASP A 81 4.26 11.31 9.45
N LEU A 82 3.18 10.91 8.75
CA LEU A 82 2.96 11.31 7.36
C LEU A 82 2.65 12.81 7.24
N GLU A 83 1.89 13.39 8.16
CA GLU A 83 1.61 14.83 8.19
C GLU A 83 2.91 15.66 8.32
N ARG A 84 3.81 15.28 9.24
CA ARG A 84 5.12 15.93 9.38
C ARG A 84 5.95 15.79 8.10
N ARG A 85 5.99 14.59 7.52
CA ARG A 85 6.73 14.33 6.27
C ARG A 85 6.14 15.09 5.07
N ILE A 86 4.82 15.29 5.02
CA ILE A 86 4.17 16.12 4.00
C ILE A 86 4.66 17.56 4.13
N VAL A 87 4.62 18.15 5.32
CA VAL A 87 5.09 19.53 5.54
C VAL A 87 6.59 19.68 5.21
N GLU A 88 7.42 18.71 5.61
CA GLU A 88 8.85 18.67 5.28
C GLU A 88 9.09 18.61 3.75
N VAL A 89 8.39 17.72 3.04
CA VAL A 89 8.48 17.58 1.59
C VAL A 89 7.89 18.80 0.85
N GLU A 90 6.86 19.45 1.38
CA GLU A 90 6.32 20.71 0.83
C GLU A 90 7.30 21.88 0.99
N MET A 91 8.03 21.94 2.11
CA MET A 91 9.11 22.90 2.31
C MET A 91 10.27 22.65 1.34
N ASP A 92 10.72 21.41 1.20
CA ASP A 92 11.77 21.02 0.25
C ASP A 92 11.37 21.30 -1.21
N LEU A 93 10.11 20.99 -1.57
CA LEU A 93 9.57 21.29 -2.90
C LEU A 93 9.50 22.79 -3.16
N THR A 94 9.16 23.60 -2.15
CA THR A 94 9.15 25.06 -2.25
C THR A 94 10.57 25.62 -2.41
N LEU A 95 11.54 25.07 -1.68
CA LEU A 95 12.95 25.42 -1.81
C LEU A 95 13.46 25.09 -3.22
N ALA A 96 13.21 23.86 -3.71
CA ALA A 96 13.58 23.42 -5.05
C ALA A 96 12.93 24.26 -6.16
N LYS A 97 11.65 24.65 -5.99
CA LYS A 97 10.96 25.60 -6.88
C LYS A 97 11.67 26.95 -6.95
N SER A 98 12.16 27.48 -5.82
CA SER A 98 12.87 28.76 -5.78
C SER A 98 14.28 28.72 -6.37
N GLN A 99 14.98 27.59 -6.26
CA GLN A 99 16.35 27.40 -6.74
C GLN A 99 16.43 26.91 -8.19
N GLY A 100 15.32 26.42 -8.74
CA GLY A 100 15.27 25.66 -9.98
C GLY A 100 15.46 24.17 -9.73
N TYR A 101 14.65 23.34 -10.39
CA TYR A 101 14.61 21.89 -10.19
C TYR A 101 15.90 21.14 -10.56
N LEU A 102 16.78 21.78 -11.33
CA LEU A 102 18.05 21.22 -11.78
C LEU A 102 19.18 21.71 -10.89
N LYS A 103 19.88 20.77 -10.26
CA LYS A 103 21.14 21.03 -9.55
C LYS A 103 22.10 21.78 -10.49
N HIS A 104 22.74 22.82 -9.98
CA HIS A 104 23.51 23.87 -10.69
C HIS A 104 24.64 23.44 -11.67
N GLN A 105 24.80 22.15 -11.96
CA GLN A 105 25.94 21.57 -12.68
C GLN A 105 25.83 21.65 -14.22
N LEU A 106 24.62 21.67 -14.81
CA LEU A 106 24.42 21.82 -16.26
C LEU A 106 24.82 23.21 -16.83
N ARG A 107 25.36 24.11 -15.99
CA ARG A 107 25.91 25.41 -16.39
C ARG A 107 27.45 25.47 -16.41
N GLN A 108 28.16 24.37 -16.14
CA GLN A 108 29.64 24.35 -16.15
C GLN A 108 30.26 23.72 -17.41
N SER A 109 29.47 23.25 -18.37
CA SER A 109 29.92 22.89 -19.72
C SER A 109 29.99 24.11 -20.65
N GLU A 110 30.73 25.15 -20.23
CA GLU A 110 31.09 26.30 -21.09
C GLU A 110 32.10 25.88 -22.19
N SER A 111 31.68 25.15 -23.23
CA SER A 111 32.37 25.14 -24.54
C SER A 111 31.64 24.49 -25.72
N SER A 112 30.43 23.94 -25.57
CA SER A 112 29.65 23.46 -26.72
C SER A 112 28.16 23.75 -26.56
N SER A 113 27.55 24.24 -27.65
CA SER A 113 26.10 24.30 -27.80
C SER A 113 25.54 22.88 -28.01
N GLU A 114 25.53 22.08 -26.94
CA GLU A 114 24.85 20.78 -26.96
C GLU A 114 23.37 21.03 -27.19
N GLN A 115 22.92 20.66 -28.38
CA GLN A 115 21.55 20.85 -28.82
C GLN A 115 20.65 19.94 -27.98
N LYS A 116 19.62 20.52 -27.35
CA LYS A 116 18.66 19.79 -26.52
C LYS A 116 18.15 18.55 -27.26
N LEU A 117 18.32 17.40 -26.62
CA LEU A 117 17.99 16.10 -27.21
C LEU A 117 16.48 15.98 -27.38
N LEU A 118 16.04 15.23 -28.39
CA LEU A 118 14.62 14.89 -28.54
C LEU A 118 14.18 13.98 -27.37
N ALA A 119 14.91 12.89 -27.12
CA ALA A 119 14.47 11.89 -26.14
C ALA A 119 15.60 11.09 -25.48
N VAL A 120 15.37 10.71 -24.22
CA VAL A 120 16.10 9.66 -23.50
C VAL A 120 15.15 8.50 -23.22
N ILE A 121 15.47 7.32 -23.77
CA ILE A 121 14.68 6.09 -23.65
C ILE A 121 15.40 5.13 -22.71
N GLY A 122 14.78 4.87 -21.56
CA GLY A 122 15.23 3.88 -20.59
C GLY A 122 14.47 2.57 -20.74
N VAL A 123 15.15 1.55 -21.27
CA VAL A 123 14.61 0.19 -21.42
C VAL A 123 14.93 -0.60 -20.17
N TYR A 124 13.91 -1.01 -19.42
CA TYR A 124 14.11 -1.77 -18.19
C TYR A 124 14.70 -3.14 -18.49
N THR A 125 15.57 -3.59 -17.60
CA THR A 125 16.18 -4.92 -17.67
C THR A 125 16.58 -5.38 -16.27
N GLY A 126 16.63 -6.69 -16.06
CA GLY A 126 17.21 -7.30 -14.85
C GLY A 126 18.36 -8.25 -15.20
N PHE A 127 18.96 -8.87 -14.20
CA PHE A 127 20.08 -9.80 -14.38
C PHE A 127 19.74 -10.99 -15.29
N GLY A 128 18.51 -11.54 -15.17
CA GLY A 128 18.04 -12.65 -16.01
C GLY A 128 17.74 -12.29 -17.47
N SER A 129 17.57 -11.01 -17.80
CA SER A 129 17.08 -10.55 -19.11
C SER A 129 18.17 -10.48 -20.21
N HIS A 130 19.34 -11.13 -20.04
CA HIS A 130 20.44 -11.10 -21.03
C HIS A 130 20.00 -11.55 -22.44
N LEU A 131 19.18 -12.60 -22.54
CA LEU A 131 18.65 -13.04 -23.84
C LEU A 131 17.72 -12.00 -24.47
N LYS A 132 16.82 -11.39 -23.68
CA LYS A 132 15.92 -10.31 -24.14
C LYS A 132 16.70 -9.10 -24.65
N ARG A 133 17.75 -8.64 -23.92
CA ARG A 133 18.62 -7.55 -24.37
C ARG A 133 19.25 -7.85 -25.74
N ASN A 134 19.70 -9.09 -25.95
CA ASN A 134 20.25 -9.52 -27.23
C ASN A 134 19.20 -9.64 -28.34
N THR A 135 17.96 -10.02 -28.02
CA THR A 135 16.82 -9.95 -28.95
C THR A 135 16.58 -8.51 -29.38
N PHE A 136 16.48 -7.56 -28.45
CA PHE A 136 16.26 -6.14 -28.77
C PHE A 136 17.38 -5.54 -29.64
N ARG A 137 18.66 -5.83 -29.31
CA ARG A 137 19.83 -5.49 -30.15
C ARG A 137 19.88 -6.21 -31.51
N GLY A 138 19.03 -7.22 -31.70
CA GLY A 138 18.83 -7.96 -32.93
C GLY A 138 17.61 -7.50 -33.73
N SER A 139 16.65 -6.81 -33.11
CA SER A 139 15.41 -6.34 -33.70
C SER A 139 15.40 -4.81 -33.85
N TRP A 140 14.87 -4.09 -32.86
CA TRP A 140 14.55 -2.66 -32.96
C TRP A 140 15.61 -1.73 -32.37
N MET A 141 16.41 -2.19 -31.39
CA MET A 141 17.40 -1.35 -30.72
C MET A 141 18.71 -1.35 -31.52
N PRO A 142 19.17 -0.19 -32.04
CA PRO A 142 20.41 -0.12 -32.79
C PRO A 142 21.63 -0.33 -31.88
N LYS A 143 22.74 -0.78 -32.47
CA LYS A 143 24.00 -1.10 -31.77
C LYS A 143 25.22 -0.53 -32.49
N GLY A 144 26.30 -0.32 -31.75
CA GLY A 144 27.55 0.19 -32.30
C GLY A 144 27.36 1.54 -33.01
N ASP A 145 27.84 1.66 -34.25
CA ASP A 145 27.76 2.93 -35.00
C ASP A 145 26.33 3.31 -35.41
N ALA A 146 25.39 2.37 -35.46
CA ALA A 146 23.97 2.69 -35.65
C ALA A 146 23.36 3.37 -34.41
N LEU A 147 23.82 3.01 -33.20
CA LEU A 147 23.40 3.65 -31.96
C LEU A 147 23.94 5.08 -31.87
N LYS A 148 25.23 5.28 -32.20
CA LYS A 148 25.83 6.63 -32.26
C LYS A 148 25.10 7.56 -33.23
N LYS A 149 24.73 7.07 -34.42
CA LYS A 149 23.93 7.84 -35.40
C LYS A 149 22.53 8.19 -34.89
N LEU A 150 21.97 7.41 -33.97
CA LEU A 150 20.70 7.74 -33.32
C LEU A 150 20.90 8.81 -32.22
N GLU A 151 22.00 8.74 -31.49
CA GLU A 151 22.40 9.76 -30.51
C GLU A 151 22.71 11.11 -31.19
N GLU A 152 23.37 11.09 -32.36
CA GLU A 152 23.58 12.26 -33.24
C GLU A 152 22.26 12.86 -33.75
N ARG A 153 21.18 12.06 -33.87
CA ARG A 153 19.81 12.54 -34.15
C ARG A 153 19.08 13.06 -32.91
N GLY A 154 19.74 13.09 -31.75
CA GLY A 154 19.19 13.58 -30.49
C GLY A 154 18.37 12.53 -29.72
N VAL A 155 18.57 11.22 -29.95
CA VAL A 155 17.84 10.16 -29.23
C VAL A 155 18.82 9.19 -28.57
N VAL A 156 18.79 9.15 -27.23
CA VAL A 156 19.63 8.26 -26.41
C VAL A 156 18.80 7.07 -25.97
N ILE A 157 19.28 5.84 -26.19
CA ILE A 157 18.63 4.61 -25.69
C ILE A 157 19.58 3.87 -24.75
N ARG A 158 19.13 3.51 -23.55
CA ARG A 158 19.92 2.77 -22.56
C ARG A 158 19.11 1.68 -21.87
N PHE A 159 19.75 0.53 -21.63
CA PHE A 159 19.26 -0.49 -20.72
C PHE A 159 19.43 -0.03 -19.27
N VAL A 160 18.33 0.12 -18.54
CA VAL A 160 18.29 0.61 -17.16
C VAL A 160 18.31 -0.57 -16.19
N ILE A 161 19.37 -0.64 -15.40
CA ILE A 161 19.57 -1.68 -14.38
C ILE A 161 20.24 -1.08 -13.16
N GLY A 162 19.87 -1.54 -11.96
CA GLY A 162 20.59 -1.33 -10.73
C GLY A 162 21.71 -2.35 -10.54
N ARG A 163 21.99 -2.64 -9.29
CA ARG A 163 23.07 -3.53 -8.83
C ARG A 163 22.51 -4.63 -7.94
N SER A 164 23.31 -5.66 -7.70
CA SER A 164 22.93 -6.75 -6.81
C SER A 164 22.99 -6.32 -5.33
N ALA A 165 22.35 -7.10 -4.46
CA ALA A 165 22.45 -6.92 -3.00
C ALA A 165 23.90 -7.08 -2.50
N ASN A 166 24.68 -7.94 -3.16
CA ASN A 166 26.06 -8.25 -2.81
C ASN A 166 27.00 -7.60 -3.83
N ARG A 167 27.29 -6.31 -3.66
CA ARG A 167 28.04 -5.50 -4.63
C ARG A 167 29.34 -6.16 -5.10
N GLY A 168 29.49 -6.23 -6.42
CA GLY A 168 30.64 -6.86 -7.08
C GLY A 168 30.61 -8.39 -7.06
N ASP A 169 29.44 -9.02 -6.90
CA ASP A 169 29.23 -10.46 -7.15
C ASP A 169 29.30 -10.82 -8.64
N SER A 170 28.92 -12.05 -9.00
CA SER A 170 28.89 -12.49 -10.40
C SER A 170 27.81 -11.80 -11.22
N LEU A 171 26.70 -11.37 -10.60
CA LEU A 171 25.62 -10.68 -11.30
C LEU A 171 26.08 -9.28 -11.74
N ASP A 172 26.66 -8.52 -10.82
CA ASP A 172 27.26 -7.21 -11.13
C ASP A 172 28.38 -7.33 -12.19
N ARG A 173 29.32 -8.27 -12.01
CA ARG A 173 30.44 -8.46 -12.95
C ARG A 173 29.99 -8.80 -14.37
N ASN A 174 28.93 -9.60 -14.52
CA ASN A 174 28.38 -9.95 -15.83
C ASN A 174 27.84 -8.70 -16.54
N ILE A 175 27.14 -7.82 -15.82
CA ILE A 175 26.62 -6.55 -16.34
C ILE A 175 27.76 -5.58 -16.67
N ASP A 176 28.77 -5.45 -15.81
CA ASP A 176 29.94 -4.60 -16.09
C ASP A 176 30.72 -5.10 -17.32
N GLU A 177 30.86 -6.43 -17.51
CA GLU A 177 31.50 -6.99 -18.70
C GLU A 177 30.67 -6.77 -19.97
N GLU A 178 29.35 -6.94 -19.90
CA GLU A 178 28.43 -6.67 -21.00
C GLU A 178 28.49 -5.19 -21.41
N ASN A 179 28.32 -4.28 -20.44
CA ASN A 179 28.38 -2.83 -20.65
C ASN A 179 29.73 -2.37 -21.23
N ARG A 180 30.85 -2.96 -20.78
CA ARG A 180 32.17 -2.67 -21.36
C ARG A 180 32.26 -3.00 -22.86
N LYS A 181 31.49 -3.99 -23.34
CA LYS A 181 31.43 -4.39 -24.75
C LYS A 181 30.40 -3.57 -25.55
N THR A 182 29.21 -3.35 -24.99
CA THR A 182 28.06 -2.77 -25.72
C THR A 182 27.90 -1.26 -25.54
N LYS A 183 28.29 -0.74 -24.37
CA LYS A 183 28.19 0.67 -23.94
C LYS A 183 26.76 1.24 -23.99
N ASP A 184 25.77 0.37 -23.83
CA ASP A 184 24.35 0.68 -23.97
C ASP A 184 23.56 0.58 -22.64
N PHE A 185 24.24 0.58 -21.49
CA PHE A 185 23.59 0.58 -20.18
C PHE A 185 23.58 1.94 -19.50
N LEU A 186 22.55 2.16 -18.69
CA LEU A 186 22.50 3.15 -17.61
C LEU A 186 22.43 2.37 -16.29
N ILE A 187 23.57 2.27 -15.60
CA ILE A 187 23.67 1.54 -14.34
C ILE A 187 23.34 2.50 -13.18
N LEU A 188 22.28 2.18 -12.44
CA LEU A 188 21.79 2.95 -11.31
C LEU A 188 22.49 2.48 -10.03
N GLU A 189 23.67 3.02 -9.73
CA GLU A 189 24.49 2.58 -8.59
C GLU A 189 23.76 2.65 -7.23
N GLY A 190 22.83 3.60 -7.07
CA GLY A 190 21.98 3.74 -5.88
C GLY A 190 20.76 2.80 -5.81
N HIS A 191 20.57 1.92 -6.80
CA HIS A 191 19.45 0.98 -6.86
C HIS A 191 19.92 -0.46 -6.62
N GLU A 192 19.20 -1.19 -5.78
CA GLU A 192 19.29 -2.65 -5.66
C GLU A 192 18.13 -3.28 -6.44
N GLU A 193 18.43 -4.20 -7.37
CA GLU A 193 17.42 -4.86 -8.19
C GLU A 193 16.56 -5.84 -7.37
N ALA A 194 15.32 -5.48 -7.09
CA ALA A 194 14.29 -6.35 -6.53
C ALA A 194 12.90 -5.99 -7.07
N GLN A 195 11.98 -6.95 -7.09
CA GLN A 195 10.63 -6.74 -7.65
C GLN A 195 9.80 -5.70 -6.87
N GLU A 196 9.94 -5.67 -5.54
CA GLU A 196 9.31 -4.67 -4.65
C GLU A 196 9.90 -3.25 -4.85
N GLU A 197 11.02 -3.12 -5.58
CA GLU A 197 11.83 -1.91 -5.67
C GLU A 197 11.70 -1.17 -7.02
N LEU A 198 10.79 -1.59 -7.89
CA LEU A 198 10.48 -0.92 -9.16
C LEU A 198 10.12 0.58 -8.99
N PRO A 199 9.36 1.01 -7.97
CA PRO A 199 9.15 2.44 -7.71
C PRO A 199 10.44 3.20 -7.38
N LYS A 200 11.43 2.56 -6.72
CA LYS A 200 12.75 3.19 -6.51
C LYS A 200 13.56 3.21 -7.81
N LYS A 201 13.47 2.16 -8.64
CA LYS A 201 14.09 2.11 -9.97
C LYS A 201 13.64 3.28 -10.84
N VAL A 202 12.33 3.54 -10.91
CA VAL A 202 11.78 4.60 -11.77
C VAL A 202 12.10 6.01 -11.27
N LYS A 203 12.08 6.23 -9.95
CA LYS A 203 12.57 7.47 -9.34
C LYS A 203 14.03 7.73 -9.71
N LEU A 204 14.88 6.73 -9.52
CA LEU A 204 16.32 6.84 -9.78
C LEU A 204 16.59 7.03 -11.27
N PHE A 205 15.92 6.25 -12.14
CA PHE A 205 16.00 6.41 -13.60
C PHE A 205 15.73 7.85 -14.04
N PHE A 206 14.56 8.41 -13.75
CA PHE A 206 14.22 9.76 -14.19
C PHE A 206 15.15 10.81 -13.57
N SER A 207 15.50 10.68 -12.28
CA SER A 207 16.41 11.63 -11.62
C SER A 207 17.82 11.62 -12.21
N THR A 208 18.35 10.45 -12.58
CA THR A 208 19.67 10.31 -13.21
C THR A 208 19.63 10.72 -14.69
N ALA A 209 18.56 10.38 -15.41
CA ALA A 209 18.42 10.74 -16.82
C ALA A 209 18.39 12.26 -17.01
N VAL A 210 17.59 12.97 -16.21
CA VAL A 210 17.48 14.45 -16.20
C VAL A 210 18.78 15.13 -15.76
N GLN A 211 19.62 14.48 -14.96
CA GLN A 211 20.93 15.02 -14.56
C GLN A 211 22.02 14.81 -15.61
N ASN A 212 21.92 13.75 -16.42
CA ASN A 212 22.95 13.37 -17.39
C ASN A 212 22.69 13.91 -18.80
N TRP A 213 21.44 14.22 -19.15
CA TRP A 213 21.02 14.59 -20.49
C TRP A 213 19.94 15.68 -20.43
N ASP A 214 20.11 16.79 -21.14
CA ASP A 214 19.03 17.76 -21.39
C ASP A 214 18.22 17.30 -22.61
N ALA A 215 17.03 16.76 -22.36
CA ALA A 215 16.10 16.25 -23.38
C ALA A 215 14.69 16.82 -23.22
N GLU A 216 13.92 16.82 -24.32
CA GLU A 216 12.48 17.17 -24.26
C GLU A 216 11.63 16.04 -23.67
N PHE A 217 11.95 14.79 -23.98
CA PHE A 217 11.20 13.62 -23.50
C PHE A 217 12.09 12.62 -22.75
N TYR A 218 11.57 12.09 -21.64
CA TYR A 218 12.18 10.98 -20.91
C TYR A 218 11.16 9.84 -20.87
N ILE A 219 11.56 8.65 -21.32
CA ILE A 219 10.63 7.56 -21.66
C ILE A 219 11.05 6.29 -20.91
N LYS A 220 10.12 5.70 -20.13
CA LYS A 220 10.24 4.35 -19.57
C LYS A 220 9.73 3.34 -20.60
N VAL A 221 10.44 2.23 -20.79
CA VAL A 221 10.00 1.11 -21.63
C VAL A 221 10.28 -0.20 -20.88
N ASP A 222 9.32 -1.10 -20.84
CA ASP A 222 9.46 -2.38 -20.15
C ASP A 222 10.21 -3.44 -20.97
N ASP A 223 10.71 -4.50 -20.31
CA ASP A 223 11.62 -5.49 -20.89
C ASP A 223 10.94 -6.52 -21.83
N ASN A 224 9.67 -6.28 -22.16
CA ASN A 224 8.81 -7.08 -23.04
C ASN A 224 8.12 -6.24 -24.13
N ILE A 225 8.58 -5.01 -24.38
CA ILE A 225 8.03 -4.11 -25.38
C ILE A 225 9.03 -3.84 -26.50
N ASP A 226 8.62 -4.17 -27.72
CA ASP A 226 9.28 -3.77 -28.96
C ASP A 226 8.80 -2.38 -29.39
N ILE A 227 9.70 -1.53 -29.90
CA ILE A 227 9.38 -0.16 -30.34
C ILE A 227 9.54 -0.01 -31.86
N ASP A 228 8.60 0.65 -32.53
CA ASP A 228 8.84 1.30 -33.83
C ASP A 228 9.53 2.64 -33.57
N LEU A 229 10.86 2.67 -33.67
CA LEU A 229 11.65 3.86 -33.37
C LEU A 229 11.32 5.06 -34.26
N GLU A 230 11.08 4.87 -35.56
CA GLU A 230 10.77 5.99 -36.46
C GLU A 230 9.34 6.49 -36.23
N GLY A 231 8.39 5.58 -35.95
CA GLY A 231 7.04 5.93 -35.53
C GLY A 231 7.01 6.71 -34.21
N LEU A 232 7.79 6.28 -33.22
CA LEU A 232 7.95 6.97 -31.94
C LEU A 232 8.62 8.33 -32.11
N ILE A 233 9.75 8.43 -32.83
CA ILE A 233 10.41 9.71 -33.13
C ILE A 233 9.44 10.68 -33.80
N GLY A 234 8.72 10.23 -34.83
CA GLY A 234 7.70 11.04 -35.49
C GLY A 234 6.54 11.46 -34.56
N LEU A 235 6.20 10.66 -33.55
CA LEU A 235 5.22 11.02 -32.51
C LEU A 235 5.75 12.12 -31.60
N LEU A 236 6.99 12.01 -31.13
CA LEU A 236 7.63 12.98 -30.22
C LEU A 236 7.91 14.32 -30.91
N GLU A 237 8.42 14.30 -32.15
CA GLU A 237 8.65 15.51 -32.97
C GLU A 237 7.38 16.37 -33.12
N ARG A 238 6.21 15.73 -33.29
CA ARG A 238 4.90 16.41 -33.35
C ARG A 238 4.41 16.99 -32.01
N ARG A 239 5.10 16.67 -30.90
CA ARG A 239 4.74 17.09 -29.54
C ARG A 239 5.80 17.99 -28.89
N ARG A 240 6.85 18.38 -29.61
CA ARG A 240 7.86 19.34 -29.13
C ARG A 240 7.20 20.64 -28.65
N GLY A 241 7.75 21.21 -27.59
CA GLY A 241 7.19 22.41 -26.94
C GLY A 241 5.85 22.21 -26.21
N GLN A 242 5.36 20.97 -26.04
CA GLN A 242 4.29 20.69 -25.06
C GLN A 242 4.92 20.58 -23.66
N ASP A 243 4.94 21.68 -22.90
CA ASP A 243 5.44 21.68 -21.53
C ASP A 243 4.60 20.79 -20.60
N SER A 244 5.27 20.10 -19.67
CA SER A 244 4.66 19.29 -18.61
C SER A 244 3.62 18.28 -19.09
N ALA A 245 3.90 17.53 -20.17
CA ALA A 245 3.04 16.45 -20.66
C ALA A 245 3.48 15.07 -20.11
N TYR A 246 2.52 14.26 -19.67
CA TYR A 246 2.70 12.82 -19.40
C TYR A 246 1.85 12.03 -20.38
N ILE A 247 2.51 11.22 -21.21
CA ILE A 247 1.93 10.64 -22.43
C ILE A 247 2.09 9.12 -22.35
N GLY A 248 1.01 8.38 -22.63
CA GLY A 248 0.99 6.93 -22.52
C GLY A 248 -0.34 6.33 -22.94
N CYS A 249 -0.48 5.02 -22.76
CA CYS A 249 -1.77 4.34 -22.79
C CYS A 249 -2.43 4.49 -21.42
N MET A 250 -3.30 5.49 -21.24
CA MET A 250 -3.86 5.79 -19.93
C MET A 250 -5.03 4.85 -19.62
N LYS A 251 -5.03 4.28 -18.41
CA LYS A 251 -6.15 3.46 -17.91
C LYS A 251 -7.01 4.29 -16.97
N SER A 252 -8.31 4.31 -17.22
CA SER A 252 -9.32 4.93 -16.35
C SER A 252 -10.16 3.85 -15.66
N GLY A 253 -10.44 4.04 -14.37
CA GLY A 253 -11.21 3.09 -13.56
C GLY A 253 -10.86 3.16 -12.09
N GLU A 254 -11.57 2.39 -11.27
CA GLU A 254 -11.26 2.21 -9.86
C GLU A 254 -10.09 1.22 -9.70
N VAL A 255 -9.05 1.62 -8.96
CA VAL A 255 -7.92 0.73 -8.64
C VAL A 255 -8.26 -0.02 -7.35
N VAL A 256 -8.92 -1.17 -7.51
CA VAL A 256 -9.30 -2.04 -6.38
C VAL A 256 -8.07 -2.81 -5.88
N ALA A 257 -7.72 -2.61 -4.61
CA ALA A 257 -6.75 -3.44 -3.90
C ALA A 257 -7.50 -4.38 -2.94
N GLU A 258 -7.16 -5.67 -2.92
CA GLU A 258 -7.75 -6.64 -1.98
C GLU A 258 -7.30 -6.38 -0.52
N ASP A 259 -6.12 -5.79 -0.33
CA ASP A 259 -5.59 -5.36 0.97
C ASP A 259 -5.66 -3.84 1.12
N ALA A 260 -6.06 -3.35 2.31
CA ALA A 260 -5.99 -1.93 2.69
C ALA A 260 -4.56 -1.39 2.93
N SER A 261 -3.56 -2.00 2.30
CA SER A 261 -2.14 -1.63 2.42
C SER A 261 -1.68 -0.89 1.17
N LEU A 262 -0.70 0.01 1.30
CA LEU A 262 -0.16 0.83 0.21
C LEU A 262 0.60 0.04 -0.88
N LYS A 263 0.47 -1.31 -0.93
CA LYS A 263 1.00 -2.18 -1.99
C LYS A 263 0.58 -1.75 -3.40
N THR A 264 -0.53 -1.04 -3.55
CA THR A 264 -0.93 -0.43 -4.84
C THR A 264 0.14 0.50 -5.42
N TYR A 265 0.91 1.18 -4.56
CA TYR A 265 2.05 2.02 -4.96
C TYR A 265 3.36 1.23 -5.16
N ALA A 266 3.38 -0.08 -4.90
CA ALA A 266 4.54 -0.94 -5.22
C ALA A 266 4.73 -1.13 -6.74
N HIS A 267 3.74 -0.77 -7.55
CA HIS A 267 3.89 -0.64 -9.00
C HIS A 267 4.49 0.72 -9.35
N ASP A 268 5.51 0.70 -10.22
CA ASP A 268 6.19 1.88 -10.73
C ASP A 268 5.26 2.80 -11.52
N ASP A 269 4.42 2.24 -12.41
CA ASP A 269 3.47 3.03 -13.21
C ASP A 269 2.45 3.81 -12.34
N ILE A 270 1.99 3.21 -11.24
CA ILE A 270 1.05 3.84 -10.30
C ILE A 270 1.77 4.92 -9.49
N SER A 271 3.02 4.65 -9.07
CA SER A 271 3.86 5.62 -8.37
C SER A 271 4.19 6.83 -9.25
N VAL A 272 4.67 6.63 -10.49
CA VAL A 272 4.91 7.71 -11.45
C VAL A 272 3.63 8.46 -11.75
N GLY A 273 2.56 7.73 -12.10
CA GLY A 273 1.25 8.32 -12.33
C GLY A 273 0.82 9.24 -11.20
N SER A 274 1.07 8.87 -9.94
CA SER A 274 0.72 9.71 -8.78
C SER A 274 1.66 10.91 -8.59
N TRP A 275 2.98 10.77 -8.82
CA TRP A 275 3.92 11.90 -8.73
C TRP A 275 3.67 12.96 -9.80
N ILE A 276 3.30 12.51 -11.01
CA ILE A 276 2.95 13.35 -12.15
C ILE A 276 1.70 14.21 -11.85
N MET A 277 0.76 13.73 -11.03
CA MET A 277 -0.39 14.53 -10.55
C MET A 277 0.10 15.68 -9.66
N GLY A 278 1.04 15.38 -8.75
CA GLY A 278 1.60 16.35 -7.81
C GLY A 278 2.39 17.50 -8.47
N VAL A 279 2.98 17.26 -9.65
CA VAL A 279 3.66 18.29 -10.46
C VAL A 279 2.74 18.96 -11.49
N GLN A 280 1.43 18.70 -11.43
CA GLN A 280 0.40 19.35 -12.27
C GLN A 280 0.62 19.16 -13.79
N ALA A 281 1.13 18.00 -14.20
CA ALA A 281 1.31 17.67 -15.60
C ALA A 281 -0.01 17.34 -16.32
N THR A 282 -0.03 17.57 -17.63
CA THR A 282 -1.16 17.23 -18.51
C THR A 282 -1.08 15.77 -18.92
N TYR A 283 -2.10 14.98 -18.57
CA TYR A 283 -2.23 13.59 -18.98
C TYR A 283 -2.73 13.53 -20.42
N ILE A 284 -2.00 12.82 -21.28
CA ILE A 284 -2.33 12.61 -22.68
C ILE A 284 -2.44 11.11 -22.92
N ASP A 285 -3.67 10.63 -23.07
CA ASP A 285 -3.93 9.29 -23.60
C ASP A 285 -3.64 9.27 -25.11
N ASP A 286 -2.72 8.40 -25.53
CA ASP A 286 -2.36 8.22 -26.93
C ASP A 286 -2.42 6.73 -27.28
N ASN A 287 -3.52 6.34 -27.94
CA ASN A 287 -3.78 4.95 -28.33
C ASN A 287 -2.63 4.30 -29.13
N ARG A 288 -1.72 5.07 -29.75
CA ARG A 288 -0.54 4.52 -30.45
C ARG A 288 0.48 3.90 -29.50
N LEU A 289 0.48 4.33 -28.23
CA LEU A 289 1.29 3.79 -27.12
C LEU A 289 0.59 2.63 -26.39
N CYS A 290 -0.65 2.30 -26.74
CA CYS A 290 -1.30 1.06 -26.27
C CYS A 290 -0.76 -0.13 -27.05
N CYS A 291 0.38 -0.65 -26.62
CA CYS A 291 1.06 -1.80 -27.21
C CYS A 291 0.16 -3.05 -27.17
N SER A 292 0.23 -3.88 -28.21
CA SER A 292 -0.44 -5.16 -28.28
C SER A 292 0.31 -6.10 -29.23
N SER A 293 -0.11 -7.35 -29.36
CA SER A 293 0.41 -8.29 -30.37
C SER A 293 0.21 -7.83 -31.83
N ILE A 294 -0.68 -6.86 -32.10
CA ILE A 294 -0.93 -6.30 -33.44
C ILE A 294 -0.38 -4.87 -33.51
N ARG A 295 0.53 -4.61 -34.46
CA ARG A 295 1.20 -3.30 -34.66
C ARG A 295 0.41 -2.26 -35.47
N GLN A 296 -0.82 -2.56 -35.89
CA GLN A 296 -1.57 -1.66 -36.77
C GLN A 296 -1.82 -0.31 -36.09
N ASP A 297 -1.22 0.75 -36.67
CA ASP A 297 -1.20 2.13 -36.15
C ASP A 297 -0.64 2.27 -34.71
N LYS A 298 0.24 1.36 -34.27
CA LYS A 298 0.94 1.42 -32.98
C LYS A 298 2.42 1.75 -33.17
N VAL A 299 3.01 2.46 -32.19
CA VAL A 299 4.48 2.67 -32.14
C VAL A 299 5.20 1.62 -31.29
N CYS A 300 4.49 0.57 -30.86
CA CYS A 300 5.04 -0.53 -30.07
C CYS A 300 4.24 -1.82 -30.20
N SER A 301 4.85 -2.96 -29.84
CA SER A 301 4.16 -4.23 -29.62
C SER A 301 4.71 -4.97 -28.40
N GLU A 302 3.96 -5.94 -27.91
CA GLU A 302 4.48 -6.97 -27.01
C GLU A 302 5.50 -7.84 -27.76
N ALA A 303 6.52 -8.36 -27.04
CA ALA A 303 7.66 -9.12 -27.55
C ALA A 303 7.76 -10.53 -26.96
#